data_AF-A0A959Y6S1-F1
#
_entry.id   AF-A0A959Y6S1-F1
#
_cell.length_a   1.000
_cell.length_b   1.000
_cell.length_c   1.000
_cell.angle_alpha   90.00
_cell.angle_beta   90.00
_cell.angle_gamma   90.00
#
_symmetry.space_group_name_H-M   'P 1'
#
loop_
_entity.id
_entity.type
_entity.pdbx_description
1 polymer ?
#
loop_
_entity_poly.entity_id
_entity_poly.type
_entity_poly.pdbx_seq_one_letter_code
_entity_poly.pdbx_strand_id
1 'polypeptide(L)'
;MRSAKPLLVPVQIWTRAAYLTSSSQRNTYLGGYVGIMLVMAVYNLFIFLSIRDRSYMFYVLYILSVLAAQLAFVGITPVVVAPSLTFLASKASILLTTVTAICASEFLRHFLHTHERLPSFSRATRWFYAAFGVGLALDLAGARIAGYQVIQLVSALFACYLLAQAYLISRQGYRPGTYFLIAWSVFLLGVMTFVMKDWGLLPYTGVTRYMMPLGSVAEVVFLSFGLADRINVLRQEKERSQAEALHVSRENEKIIREQNVVLEKKVHERTRALQ
;
A
#
# COMPACT_ATOMS: atom_id res chain seq x y z
N MET A 1 -18.18 -23.07 -21.94
CA MET A 1 -17.46 -22.15 -21.01
C MET A 1 -16.72 -21.11 -21.85
N ARG A 2 -17.20 -19.87 -21.94
CA ARG A 2 -16.43 -18.76 -22.54
C ARG A 2 -15.48 -18.23 -21.47
N SER A 3 -14.16 -18.32 -21.69
CA SER A 3 -13.18 -17.65 -20.84
C SER A 3 -13.35 -16.14 -20.99
N ALA A 4 -13.53 -15.43 -19.87
CA ALA A 4 -13.62 -13.97 -19.85
C ALA A 4 -12.25 -13.28 -20.05
N LYS A 5 -11.16 -14.05 -20.05
CA LYS A 5 -9.80 -13.58 -20.30
C LYS A 5 -9.39 -13.91 -21.73
N PRO A 6 -8.76 -12.99 -22.49
CA PRO A 6 -8.13 -13.31 -23.77
C PRO A 6 -7.16 -14.47 -23.56
N LEU A 7 -7.41 -15.61 -24.18
CA LEU A 7 -6.48 -16.73 -24.17
C LEU A 7 -5.42 -16.47 -25.24
N LEU A 8 -4.37 -15.73 -24.87
CA LEU A 8 -3.10 -15.77 -25.58
C LEU A 8 -2.46 -17.13 -25.28
N VAL A 9 -2.70 -18.13 -26.13
CA VAL A 9 -2.00 -19.41 -26.09
C VAL A 9 -0.91 -19.38 -27.16
N PRO A 10 0.30 -18.90 -26.85
CA PRO A 10 1.43 -19.12 -27.75
C PRO A 10 1.69 -20.63 -27.77
N VAL A 11 1.26 -21.30 -28.84
CA VAL A 11 1.57 -22.71 -29.07
C VAL A 11 3.06 -22.78 -29.40
N GLN A 12 3.85 -23.20 -28.43
CA GLN A 12 5.28 -23.43 -28.59
C GLN A 12 5.56 -24.91 -28.35
N ILE A 13 6.21 -25.55 -29.31
CA ILE A 13 6.63 -26.95 -29.22
C ILE A 13 8.00 -26.96 -28.54
N TRP A 14 8.07 -27.53 -27.33
CA TRP A 14 9.30 -27.62 -26.55
C TRP A 14 9.84 -29.05 -26.57
N THR A 15 11.15 -29.21 -26.69
CA THR A 15 11.81 -30.46 -26.30
C THR A 15 11.77 -30.60 -24.77
N ARG A 16 11.76 -31.84 -24.25
CA ARG A 16 11.68 -32.10 -22.79
C ARG A 16 12.75 -31.33 -22.01
N ALA A 17 13.98 -31.26 -22.53
CA ALA A 17 15.08 -30.50 -21.93
C ALA A 17 14.80 -28.98 -21.92
N ALA A 18 14.33 -28.42 -23.05
CA ALA A 18 14.03 -26.99 -23.15
C ALA A 18 12.83 -26.58 -22.26
N TYR A 19 11.83 -27.45 -22.10
CA TYR A 19 10.73 -27.24 -21.16
C TYR A 19 11.19 -27.21 -19.70
N LEU A 20 12.06 -28.16 -19.30
CA LEU A 20 12.59 -28.23 -17.94
C LEU A 20 13.44 -26.99 -17.62
N THR A 21 14.31 -26.56 -18.53
CA THR A 21 15.13 -25.34 -18.34
C THR A 21 14.27 -24.09 -18.25
N SER A 22 13.29 -23.92 -19.15
CA SER A 22 12.39 -22.76 -19.16
C SER A 22 11.46 -22.72 -17.93
N SER A 23 10.96 -23.88 -17.50
CA SER A 23 10.16 -24.00 -16.28
C SER A 23 10.98 -23.75 -15.03
N SER A 24 12.24 -24.22 -14.99
CA SER A 24 13.17 -23.95 -13.89
C SER A 24 13.44 -22.47 -13.75
N GLN A 25 13.78 -21.77 -14.84
CA GLN A 25 14.01 -20.32 -14.79
C GLN A 25 12.77 -19.57 -14.30
N ARG A 26 11.58 -19.91 -14.82
CA ARG A 26 10.33 -19.29 -14.36
C ARG A 26 10.10 -19.50 -12.87
N ASN A 27 10.33 -20.71 -12.37
CA ASN A 27 10.16 -21.03 -10.95
C ASN A 27 11.18 -20.30 -10.08
N THR A 28 12.42 -20.14 -10.53
CA THR A 28 13.44 -19.34 -9.84
C THR A 28 13.03 -17.86 -9.76
N TYR A 29 12.58 -17.25 -10.86
CA TYR A 29 12.10 -15.87 -10.85
C TYR A 29 10.91 -15.66 -9.92
N LEU A 30 9.94 -16.58 -9.96
CA LEU A 30 8.78 -16.53 -9.08
C LEU A 30 9.18 -16.73 -7.61
N GLY A 31 10.05 -17.71 -7.33
CA GLY A 31 10.55 -17.95 -5.97
C GLY A 31 11.25 -16.72 -5.40
N GLY A 32 12.09 -16.05 -6.21
CA GLY A 32 12.72 -14.78 -5.85
C GLY A 32 11.70 -13.68 -5.58
N TYR A 33 10.70 -13.52 -6.46
CA TYR A 33 9.61 -12.56 -6.28
C TYR A 33 8.83 -12.79 -4.97
N VAL A 34 8.35 -14.01 -4.75
CA VAL A 34 7.62 -14.40 -3.53
C VAL A 34 8.49 -14.18 -2.30
N GLY A 35 9.77 -14.59 -2.36
CA GLY A 35 10.73 -14.41 -1.28
C GLY A 35 10.91 -12.94 -0.90
N ILE A 36 11.16 -12.06 -1.87
CA ILE A 36 11.32 -10.62 -1.62
C ILE A 36 10.05 -10.04 -1.00
N MET A 37 8.87 -10.35 -1.55
CA MET A 37 7.60 -9.86 -1.02
C MET A 37 7.36 -10.33 0.42
N LEU A 38 7.65 -11.60 0.74
CA LEU A 38 7.51 -12.14 2.09
C LEU A 38 8.51 -11.53 3.07
N VAL A 39 9.77 -11.38 2.68
CA VAL A 39 10.79 -10.72 3.50
C VAL A 39 10.36 -9.28 3.80
N MET A 40 9.88 -8.54 2.80
CA MET A 40 9.38 -7.17 2.99
C MET A 40 8.15 -7.12 3.91
N ALA A 41 7.21 -8.07 3.76
CA ALA A 41 6.05 -8.16 4.64
C ALA A 41 6.44 -8.46 6.10
N VAL A 42 7.32 -9.45 6.32
CA VAL A 42 7.80 -9.84 7.65
C VAL A 42 8.60 -8.71 8.28
N TYR A 43 9.51 -8.09 7.53
CA TYR A 43 10.29 -6.94 7.98
C TYR A 43 9.39 -5.78 8.44
N ASN A 44 8.40 -5.41 7.62
CA ASN A 44 7.47 -4.33 7.98
C ASN A 44 6.51 -4.72 9.12
N LEU A 45 6.21 -6.01 9.28
CA LEU A 45 5.47 -6.52 10.43
C LEU A 45 6.28 -6.38 11.73
N PHE A 46 7.60 -6.66 11.71
CA PHE A 46 8.47 -6.39 12.85
C PHE A 46 8.52 -4.91 13.20
N ILE A 47 8.61 -4.02 12.20
CA ILE A 47 8.55 -2.57 12.43
C ILE A 47 7.19 -2.17 13.03
N PHE A 48 6.09 -2.72 12.52
CA PHE A 48 4.77 -2.49 13.10
C PHE A 48 4.73 -2.89 14.58
N LEU A 49 5.25 -4.06 14.95
CA LEU A 49 5.27 -4.50 16.35
C LEU A 49 6.12 -3.59 17.24
N SER A 50 7.20 -3.01 16.70
CA SER A 50 8.09 -2.11 17.43
C SER A 50 7.53 -0.70 17.59
N ILE A 51 6.96 -0.11 16.53
CA ILE A 51 6.53 1.31 16.49
C ILE A 51 5.04 1.47 16.76
N ARG A 52 4.24 0.44 16.46
CA ARG A 52 2.77 0.40 16.57
C ARG A 52 2.03 1.47 15.75
N ASP A 53 2.67 2.00 14.69
CA ASP A 53 2.00 2.85 13.71
C ASP A 53 1.17 1.99 12.74
N ARG A 54 -0.13 2.29 12.63
CA ARG A 54 -1.09 1.53 11.81
C ARG A 54 -0.75 1.49 10.32
N SER A 55 0.01 2.46 9.81
CA SER A 55 0.42 2.52 8.41
C SER A 55 1.20 1.26 8.00
N TYR A 56 2.02 0.73 8.90
CA TYR A 56 2.77 -0.50 8.65
C TYR A 56 1.87 -1.74 8.58
N MET A 57 0.81 -1.81 9.39
CA MET A 57 -0.15 -2.92 9.30
C MET A 57 -0.87 -2.92 7.94
N PHE A 58 -1.37 -1.76 7.51
CA PHE A 58 -2.02 -1.65 6.20
C PHE A 58 -1.04 -1.90 5.05
N TYR A 59 0.22 -1.53 5.21
CA TYR A 59 1.27 -1.83 4.25
C TYR A 59 1.55 -3.33 4.13
N VAL A 60 1.65 -4.05 5.24
CA VAL A 60 1.81 -5.52 5.24
C VAL A 60 0.60 -6.20 4.58
N LEU A 61 -0.62 -5.78 4.92
CA LEU A 61 -1.84 -6.29 4.28
C LEU A 61 -1.84 -6.02 2.77
N TYR A 62 -1.40 -4.84 2.36
CA TYR A 62 -1.23 -4.49 0.96
C TYR A 62 -0.21 -5.39 0.25
N ILE A 63 1.01 -5.56 0.78
CA ILE A 63 2.02 -6.47 0.20
C ILE A 63 1.47 -7.89 0.04
N LEU A 64 0.82 -8.42 1.07
CA LEU A 64 0.25 -9.77 1.04
C LEU A 64 -0.89 -9.88 0.01
N SER A 65 -1.73 -8.85 -0.11
CA SER A 65 -2.79 -8.82 -1.12
C SER A 65 -2.24 -8.79 -2.54
N VAL A 66 -1.21 -7.99 -2.82
CA VAL A 66 -0.51 -7.93 -4.12
C VAL A 66 0.12 -9.29 -4.44
N LEU A 67 0.80 -9.89 -3.48
CA LEU A 67 1.42 -11.21 -3.62
C LEU A 67 0.36 -12.27 -3.97
N ALA A 68 -0.74 -12.31 -3.23
CA ALA A 68 -1.85 -13.23 -3.49
C ALA A 68 -2.47 -13.00 -4.87
N ALA A 69 -2.72 -11.75 -5.26
CA ALA A 69 -3.27 -11.40 -6.56
C ALA A 69 -2.34 -11.86 -7.70
N GLN A 70 -1.04 -11.60 -7.58
CA GLN A 70 -0.05 -12.03 -8.58
C GLN A 70 0.03 -13.54 -8.72
N LEU A 71 0.04 -14.29 -7.61
CA LEU A 71 0.02 -15.75 -7.64
C LEU A 71 -1.25 -16.29 -8.33
N ALA A 72 -2.39 -15.62 -8.13
CA ALA A 72 -3.63 -15.95 -8.82
C ALA A 72 -3.60 -15.60 -10.32
N PHE A 73 -2.90 -14.52 -10.74
CA PHE A 73 -2.73 -14.17 -12.16
C PHE A 73 -1.77 -15.09 -12.89
N VAL A 74 -0.67 -15.51 -12.25
CA VAL A 74 0.29 -16.46 -12.82
C VAL A 74 -0.30 -17.88 -12.93
N GLY A 75 -1.42 -18.15 -12.24
CA GLY A 75 -2.15 -19.41 -12.36
C GLY A 75 -1.52 -20.56 -11.58
N ILE A 76 -0.82 -20.25 -10.49
CA ILE A 76 -0.19 -21.25 -9.59
C ILE A 76 -1.17 -21.71 -8.51
N THR A 77 -2.28 -21.00 -8.35
CA THR A 77 -3.39 -21.35 -7.46
C THR A 77 -3.86 -22.80 -7.60
N PRO A 78 -3.98 -23.44 -8.78
CA PRO A 78 -4.37 -24.85 -8.88
C PRO A 78 -3.28 -25.87 -8.50
N VAL A 79 -2.01 -25.44 -8.42
CA VAL A 79 -0.86 -26.32 -8.12
C VAL A 79 -0.50 -26.27 -6.64
N VAL A 80 -0.68 -25.11 -5.98
CA VAL A 80 -0.36 -24.89 -4.56
C VAL A 80 -1.60 -25.02 -3.66
N VAL A 81 -2.78 -24.65 -4.15
CA VAL A 81 -4.05 -24.80 -3.43
C VAL A 81 -4.77 -26.01 -4.01
N ALA A 82 -5.15 -26.96 -3.16
CA ALA A 82 -5.70 -28.26 -3.52
C ALA A 82 -6.69 -28.23 -4.72
N PRO A 83 -6.70 -29.26 -5.59
CA PRO A 83 -7.56 -29.32 -6.79
C PRO A 83 -9.07 -29.06 -6.54
N SER A 84 -9.54 -29.29 -5.32
CA SER A 84 -10.91 -29.04 -4.87
C SER A 84 -11.31 -27.56 -4.79
N LEU A 85 -10.35 -26.63 -4.82
CA LEU A 85 -10.57 -25.16 -4.75
C LEU A 85 -10.52 -24.46 -6.11
N THR A 86 -10.59 -25.20 -7.22
CA THR A 86 -10.62 -24.65 -8.59
C THR A 86 -11.75 -23.64 -8.83
N PHE A 87 -12.90 -23.78 -8.17
CA PHE A 87 -13.96 -22.76 -8.17
C PHE A 87 -13.48 -21.44 -7.53
N LEU A 88 -12.79 -21.52 -6.39
CA LEU A 88 -12.18 -20.37 -5.73
C LEU A 88 -11.10 -19.75 -6.63
N ALA A 89 -10.26 -20.54 -7.28
CA ALA A 89 -9.23 -20.04 -8.18
C ALA A 89 -9.82 -19.24 -9.37
N SER A 90 -10.98 -19.65 -9.89
CA SER A 90 -11.67 -18.95 -10.98
C SER A 90 -12.23 -17.58 -10.58
N LYS A 91 -12.64 -17.40 -9.32
CA LYS A 91 -13.16 -16.14 -8.76
C LYS A 91 -12.10 -15.32 -8.02
N ALA A 92 -11.01 -15.95 -7.63
CA ALA A 92 -9.97 -15.37 -6.78
C ALA A 92 -9.31 -14.15 -7.44
N SER A 93 -9.08 -14.15 -8.76
CA SER A 93 -8.46 -12.98 -9.40
C SER A 93 -9.27 -11.70 -9.19
N ILE A 94 -10.59 -11.77 -9.32
CA ILE A 94 -11.49 -10.62 -9.17
C ILE A 94 -11.53 -10.18 -7.71
N LEU A 95 -11.78 -11.11 -6.79
CA LEU A 95 -11.82 -10.85 -5.36
C LEU A 95 -10.50 -10.25 -4.86
N LEU A 96 -9.37 -10.85 -5.23
CA LEU A 96 -8.04 -10.40 -4.81
C LEU A 96 -7.67 -9.05 -5.39
N THR A 97 -8.11 -8.72 -6.62
CA THR A 97 -7.93 -7.38 -7.18
C THR A 97 -8.67 -6.34 -6.37
N THR A 98 -9.93 -6.61 -5.98
CA THR A 98 -10.72 -5.73 -5.12
C THR A 98 -10.09 -5.57 -3.75
N VAL A 99 -9.66 -6.66 -3.12
CA VAL A 99 -8.98 -6.63 -1.81
C VAL A 99 -7.69 -5.81 -1.91
N THR A 100 -6.90 -6.01 -2.96
CA THR A 100 -5.66 -5.26 -3.20
C THR A 100 -5.92 -3.76 -3.34
N ALA A 101 -6.96 -3.38 -4.08
CA ALA A 101 -7.36 -1.97 -4.22
C ALA A 101 -7.77 -1.35 -2.89
N ILE A 102 -8.56 -2.06 -2.08
CA ILE A 102 -8.97 -1.60 -0.75
C ILE A 102 -7.74 -1.46 0.17
N CYS A 103 -6.86 -2.48 0.23
CA CYS A 103 -5.64 -2.43 1.02
C CYS A 103 -4.71 -1.29 0.59
N ALA A 104 -4.55 -1.06 -0.71
CA ALA A 104 -3.77 0.06 -1.25
C ALA A 104 -4.32 1.41 -0.80
N SER A 105 -5.65 1.57 -0.84
CA SER A 105 -6.32 2.80 -0.44
C SER A 105 -6.22 3.07 1.05
N GLU A 106 -6.45 2.05 1.90
CA GLU A 106 -6.30 2.20 3.34
C GLU A 106 -4.83 2.43 3.73
N PHE A 107 -3.88 1.79 3.03
CA PHE A 107 -2.46 2.08 3.18
C PHE A 107 -2.17 3.55 2.84
N LEU A 108 -2.57 4.05 1.66
CA LEU A 108 -2.37 5.44 1.26
C LEU A 108 -2.99 6.42 2.28
N ARG A 109 -4.21 6.12 2.74
CA ARG A 109 -4.95 6.95 3.68
C ARG A 109 -4.20 7.12 5.00
N HIS A 110 -3.69 6.03 5.56
CA HIS A 110 -2.92 6.08 6.81
C HIS A 110 -1.52 6.63 6.57
N PHE A 111 -0.87 6.26 5.46
CA PHE A 111 0.49 6.66 5.13
C PHE A 111 0.62 8.17 4.85
N LEU A 112 -0.34 8.76 4.13
CA LEU A 112 -0.34 10.18 3.76
C LEU A 112 -1.30 11.06 4.56
N HIS A 113 -2.00 10.50 5.56
CA HIS A 113 -3.04 11.19 6.33
C HIS A 113 -4.06 11.92 5.44
N THR A 114 -4.51 11.24 4.37
CA THR A 114 -5.37 11.86 3.35
C THR A 114 -6.72 12.29 3.90
N HIS A 115 -7.20 11.67 4.99
CA HIS A 115 -8.43 12.08 5.66
C HIS A 115 -8.34 13.51 6.23
N GLU A 116 -7.17 13.90 6.75
CA GLU A 116 -6.93 15.22 7.34
C GLU A 116 -6.55 16.25 6.26
N ARG A 117 -5.71 15.85 5.30
CA ARG A 117 -5.18 16.74 4.27
C ARG A 117 -6.12 16.94 3.06
N LEU A 118 -6.96 15.94 2.76
CA LEU A 118 -7.83 15.89 1.58
C LEU A 118 -9.24 15.33 1.93
N PRO A 119 -10.03 16.00 2.80
CA PRO A 119 -11.31 15.49 3.27
C PRO A 119 -12.34 15.27 2.15
N SER A 120 -12.31 16.07 1.08
CA SER A 120 -13.18 15.87 -0.10
C SER A 120 -12.90 14.55 -0.83
N PHE A 121 -11.64 14.14 -0.91
CA PHE A 121 -11.23 12.89 -1.55
C PHE A 121 -11.71 11.68 -0.75
N SER A 122 -11.76 11.76 0.58
CA SER A 122 -12.27 10.67 1.42
C SER A 122 -13.71 10.25 1.07
N ARG A 123 -14.54 11.20 0.62
CA ARG A 123 -15.91 10.92 0.17
C ARG A 123 -15.91 10.19 -1.16
N ALA A 124 -15.00 10.55 -2.07
CA ALA A 124 -14.83 9.88 -3.36
C ALA A 124 -14.40 8.42 -3.20
N THR A 125 -13.57 8.09 -2.19
CA THR A 125 -13.13 6.72 -1.91
C THR A 125 -14.31 5.76 -1.69
N ARG A 126 -15.37 6.22 -1.01
CA ARG A 126 -16.58 5.41 -0.77
C ARG A 126 -17.31 5.05 -2.06
N TRP A 127 -17.34 5.95 -3.05
CA TRP A 127 -17.93 5.67 -4.36
C TRP A 127 -17.14 4.60 -5.12
N PHE A 128 -15.81 4.63 -5.04
CA PHE A 128 -14.97 3.57 -5.60
C PHE A 128 -15.22 2.22 -4.93
N TYR A 129 -15.32 2.18 -3.59
CA TYR A 129 -15.65 0.93 -2.87
C TYR A 129 -17.03 0.39 -3.27
N ALA A 130 -18.04 1.26 -3.43
CA ALA A 130 -19.34 0.85 -3.95
C ALA A 130 -19.24 0.30 -5.38
N ALA A 131 -18.46 0.95 -6.26
CA ALA A 131 -18.26 0.50 -7.64
C ALA A 131 -17.55 -0.87 -7.71
N PHE A 132 -16.55 -1.11 -6.87
CA PHE A 132 -15.94 -2.44 -6.71
C PHE A 132 -16.96 -3.48 -6.21
N GLY A 133 -17.82 -3.09 -5.27
CA GLY A 133 -18.92 -3.94 -4.78
C GLY A 133 -19.89 -4.33 -5.89
N VAL A 134 -20.26 -3.39 -6.77
CA VAL A 134 -21.11 -3.65 -7.94
C VAL A 134 -20.44 -4.63 -8.91
N GLY A 135 -19.17 -4.41 -9.24
CA GLY A 135 -18.43 -5.32 -10.11
C GLY A 135 -18.35 -6.74 -9.56
N LEU A 136 -18.16 -6.88 -8.25
CA LEU A 136 -18.12 -8.17 -7.56
C LEU A 136 -19.51 -8.82 -7.51
N ALA A 137 -20.57 -8.06 -7.27
CA ALA A 137 -21.94 -8.54 -7.32
C ALA A 137 -22.32 -9.06 -8.71
N LEU A 138 -21.89 -8.38 -9.79
CA LEU A 138 -22.11 -8.82 -11.17
C LEU A 138 -21.39 -10.15 -11.47
N ASP A 139 -20.16 -10.33 -10.99
CA ASP A 139 -19.45 -11.60 -11.14
C ASP A 139 -20.15 -12.75 -10.38
N LEU A 140 -20.62 -12.48 -9.16
CA LEU A 140 -21.35 -13.45 -8.36
C LEU A 140 -22.72 -13.81 -8.94
N ALA A 141 -23.40 -12.85 -9.57
CA ALA A 141 -24.69 -13.03 -10.25
C ALA A 141 -24.58 -13.79 -11.59
N GLY A 142 -23.37 -14.17 -12.02
CA GLY A 142 -23.13 -14.95 -13.24
C GLY A 142 -22.77 -14.13 -14.47
N ALA A 143 -22.80 -12.79 -14.39
CA ALA A 143 -22.42 -11.88 -15.47
C ALA A 143 -20.89 -11.64 -15.50
N ARG A 144 -20.10 -12.72 -15.58
CA ARG A 144 -18.63 -12.70 -15.38
C ARG A 144 -17.87 -11.72 -16.27
N ILE A 145 -18.24 -11.61 -17.56
CA ILE A 145 -17.57 -10.70 -18.50
C ILE A 145 -17.82 -9.25 -18.09
N ALA A 146 -19.07 -8.89 -17.79
CA ALA A 146 -19.43 -7.55 -17.35
C ALA A 146 -18.77 -7.21 -16.00
N GLY A 147 -18.79 -8.12 -15.03
CA GLY A 147 -18.13 -7.94 -13.74
C GLY A 147 -16.63 -7.70 -13.87
N TYR A 148 -15.95 -8.47 -14.72
CA TYR A 148 -14.53 -8.29 -15.02
C TYR A 148 -14.22 -6.94 -15.66
N GLN A 149 -14.99 -6.54 -16.69
CA GLN A 149 -14.81 -5.25 -17.37
C GLN A 149 -15.05 -4.06 -16.43
N VAL A 150 -16.09 -4.12 -15.60
CA VAL A 150 -16.38 -3.09 -14.59
C VAL A 150 -15.20 -2.97 -13.63
N ILE A 151 -14.69 -4.08 -13.09
CA ILE A 151 -13.57 -4.04 -12.14
C ILE A 151 -12.30 -3.53 -12.79
N GLN A 152 -12.00 -3.93 -14.03
CA GLN A 152 -10.83 -3.44 -14.75
C GLN A 152 -10.89 -1.92 -14.96
N LEU A 153 -12.05 -1.40 -15.37
CA LEU A 153 -12.27 0.04 -15.54
C LEU A 153 -12.18 0.79 -14.21
N VAL A 154 -12.85 0.29 -13.18
CA VAL A 154 -12.85 0.89 -11.84
C VAL A 154 -11.43 0.87 -11.25
N SER A 155 -10.68 -0.23 -11.40
CA SER A 155 -9.28 -0.34 -10.98
C SER A 155 -8.38 0.67 -11.69
N ALA A 156 -8.54 0.88 -13.00
CA ALA A 156 -7.76 1.86 -13.75
C ALA A 156 -8.03 3.28 -13.27
N LEU A 157 -9.30 3.66 -13.14
CA LEU A 157 -9.71 4.96 -12.60
C LEU A 157 -9.22 5.15 -11.16
N PHE A 158 -9.27 4.09 -10.36
CA PHE A 158 -8.83 4.13 -8.97
C PHE A 158 -7.32 4.32 -8.84
N ALA A 159 -6.53 3.66 -9.69
CA ALA A 159 -5.08 3.87 -9.75
C ALA A 159 -4.73 5.34 -10.06
N CYS A 160 -5.41 5.95 -11.04
CA CYS A 160 -5.26 7.38 -11.35
C CYS A 160 -5.67 8.27 -10.17
N TYR A 161 -6.73 7.90 -9.46
CA TYR A 161 -7.21 8.62 -8.28
C TYR A 161 -6.21 8.55 -7.10
N LEU A 162 -5.56 7.40 -6.86
CA LEU A 162 -4.50 7.27 -5.85
C LEU A 162 -3.27 8.11 -6.22
N LEU A 163 -2.86 8.11 -7.50
CA LEU A 163 -1.81 9.00 -8.01
C LEU A 163 -2.14 10.47 -7.79
N ALA A 164 -3.38 10.88 -8.09
CA ALA A 164 -3.80 12.27 -7.93
C ALA A 164 -3.71 12.72 -6.46
N GLN A 165 -4.14 11.88 -5.52
CA GLN A 165 -3.97 12.16 -4.09
C GLN A 165 -2.50 12.31 -3.71
N ALA A 166 -1.64 11.38 -4.14
CA ALA A 166 -0.21 11.42 -3.85
C ALA A 166 0.46 12.68 -4.43
N TYR A 167 0.09 13.06 -5.65
CA TYR A 167 0.58 14.27 -6.31
C TYR A 167 0.18 15.55 -5.54
N LEU A 168 -1.09 15.68 -5.18
CA LEU A 168 -1.59 16.83 -4.42
C LEU A 168 -0.87 16.97 -3.08
N ILE A 169 -0.65 15.85 -2.38
CA ILE A 169 0.05 15.85 -1.08
C ILE A 169 1.55 16.14 -1.23
N SER A 170 2.18 15.64 -2.28
CA SER A 170 3.57 15.98 -2.62
C SER A 170 3.72 17.48 -2.87
N ARG A 171 2.75 18.11 -3.57
CA ARG A 171 2.73 19.58 -3.78
C ARG A 171 2.53 20.40 -2.50
N GLN A 172 1.97 19.82 -1.45
CA GLN A 172 1.88 20.44 -0.12
C GLN A 172 3.22 20.38 0.66
N GLY A 173 4.29 19.83 0.06
CA GLY A 173 5.61 19.71 0.68
C GLY A 173 5.75 18.52 1.63
N TYR A 174 4.76 17.62 1.69
CA TYR A 174 4.85 16.43 2.52
C TYR A 174 5.71 15.36 1.83
N ARG A 175 6.96 15.21 2.29
CA ARG A 175 7.98 14.31 1.69
C ARG A 175 7.48 12.87 1.48
N PRO A 176 6.75 12.23 2.41
CA PRO A 176 6.21 10.88 2.18
C PRO A 176 5.31 10.78 0.94
N GLY A 177 4.62 11.86 0.56
CA GLY A 177 3.82 11.92 -0.67
C GLY A 177 4.65 11.74 -1.94
N THR A 178 5.87 12.30 -1.97
CA THR A 178 6.79 12.16 -3.12
C THR A 178 7.30 10.72 -3.26
N TYR A 179 7.64 10.06 -2.15
CA TYR A 179 8.04 8.65 -2.18
C TYR A 179 6.93 7.75 -2.71
N PHE A 180 5.68 7.97 -2.24
CA PHE A 180 4.53 7.24 -2.75
C PHE A 180 4.35 7.49 -4.25
N LEU A 181 4.41 8.75 -4.69
CA LEU A 181 4.23 9.12 -6.09
C LEU A 181 5.23 8.38 -7.00
N ILE A 182 6.52 8.40 -6.64
CA ILE A 182 7.57 7.70 -7.41
C ILE A 182 7.31 6.20 -7.44
N ALA A 183 7.07 5.58 -6.28
CA ALA A 183 6.82 4.15 -6.18
C ALA A 183 5.63 3.71 -7.04
N TRP A 184 4.52 4.44 -6.93
CA TRP A 184 3.27 4.15 -7.62
C TRP A 184 3.39 4.39 -9.13
N SER A 185 4.15 5.40 -9.57
CA SER A 185 4.44 5.63 -10.99
C SER A 185 5.23 4.47 -11.60
N VAL A 186 6.27 3.97 -10.92
CA VAL A 186 7.06 2.82 -11.39
C VAL A 186 6.19 1.57 -11.49
N PHE A 187 5.33 1.32 -10.50
CA PHE A 187 4.39 0.21 -10.55
C PHE A 187 3.42 0.32 -11.73
N LEU A 188 2.85 1.51 -11.94
CA LEU A 188 1.90 1.73 -13.02
C LEU A 188 2.51 1.57 -14.41
N LEU A 189 3.79 1.91 -14.60
CA LEU A 189 4.51 1.57 -15.83
C LEU A 189 4.54 0.05 -16.04
N GLY A 190 4.83 -0.72 -14.98
CA GLY A 190 4.74 -2.19 -15.02
C GLY A 190 3.35 -2.70 -15.38
N VAL A 191 2.29 -2.14 -14.78
CA VAL A 191 0.90 -2.49 -15.10
C VAL A 191 0.53 -2.11 -16.54
N MET A 192 0.94 -0.95 -17.03
CA MET A 192 0.69 -0.52 -18.41
C MET A 192 1.32 -1.48 -19.41
N THR A 193 2.57 -1.90 -19.21
CA THR A 193 3.19 -2.91 -20.08
C THR A 193 2.45 -4.25 -20.05
N PHE A 194 1.94 -4.66 -18.89
CA PHE A 194 1.13 -5.87 -18.76
C PHE A 194 -0.18 -5.77 -19.54
N VAL A 195 -0.91 -4.65 -19.42
CA VAL A 195 -2.17 -4.42 -20.13
C VAL A 195 -1.95 -4.35 -21.64
N MET A 196 -0.94 -3.60 -22.09
CA MET A 196 -0.59 -3.50 -23.52
C MET A 196 -0.23 -4.87 -24.12
N LYS A 197 0.48 -5.72 -23.36
CA LYS A 197 0.75 -7.10 -23.74
C LYS A 197 -0.55 -7.93 -23.83
N ASP A 198 -1.47 -7.78 -22.88
CA ASP A 198 -2.73 -8.54 -22.86
C ASP A 198 -3.66 -8.16 -24.02
N TRP A 199 -3.60 -6.90 -24.47
CA TRP A 199 -4.31 -6.39 -25.65
C TRP A 199 -3.60 -6.71 -26.98
N GLY A 200 -2.42 -7.35 -26.93
CA GLY A 200 -1.66 -7.72 -28.12
C GLY A 200 -0.86 -6.58 -28.77
N LEU A 201 -0.78 -5.39 -28.15
CA LEU A 201 0.04 -4.28 -28.64
C LEU A 201 1.53 -4.53 -28.44
N LEU A 202 1.91 -5.28 -27.39
CA LEU A 202 3.29 -5.64 -27.10
C LEU A 202 3.53 -7.14 -27.27
N PRO A 203 4.67 -7.54 -27.85
CA PRO A 203 5.01 -8.95 -27.98
C PRO A 203 5.23 -9.60 -26.61
N TYR A 204 4.87 -10.87 -26.49
CA TYR A 204 5.15 -11.70 -25.32
C TYR A 204 6.64 -12.08 -25.31
N THR A 205 7.47 -11.28 -24.65
CA THR A 205 8.91 -11.49 -24.50
C THR A 205 9.25 -11.81 -23.04
N GLY A 206 10.48 -12.25 -22.78
CA GLY A 206 10.97 -12.43 -21.41
C GLY A 206 10.82 -11.16 -20.56
N VAL A 207 11.03 -9.97 -21.16
CA VAL A 207 10.94 -8.69 -20.47
C VAL A 207 9.49 -8.32 -20.13
N THR A 208 8.59 -8.34 -21.12
CA THR A 208 7.18 -7.96 -20.91
C THR A 208 6.43 -8.93 -20.00
N ARG A 209 6.92 -10.17 -19.87
CA ARG A 209 6.39 -11.18 -18.94
C ARG A 209 6.64 -10.84 -17.47
N TYR A 210 7.81 -10.31 -17.12
CA TYR A 210 8.22 -10.09 -15.73
C TYR A 210 8.16 -8.64 -15.28
N MET A 211 7.79 -7.71 -16.17
CA MET A 211 7.76 -6.28 -15.88
C MET A 211 6.80 -5.91 -14.73
N MET A 212 5.64 -6.56 -14.63
CA MET A 212 4.68 -6.29 -13.56
C MET A 212 5.16 -6.79 -12.18
N PRO A 213 5.65 -8.04 -12.01
CA PRO A 213 6.30 -8.46 -10.77
C PRO A 213 7.50 -7.57 -10.39
N LEU A 214 8.38 -7.23 -11.33
CA LEU A 214 9.52 -6.34 -11.08
C LEU A 214 9.07 -4.95 -10.64
N GLY A 215 8.05 -4.39 -11.29
CA GLY A 215 7.45 -3.11 -10.90
C GLY A 215 6.90 -3.13 -9.48
N SER A 216 6.21 -4.21 -9.08
CA SER A 216 5.69 -4.35 -7.72
C SER A 216 6.80 -4.52 -6.66
N VAL A 217 7.90 -5.20 -6.98
CA VAL A 217 9.06 -5.28 -6.08
C VAL A 217 9.69 -3.90 -5.91
N ALA A 218 9.91 -3.18 -7.00
CA ALA A 218 10.46 -1.83 -6.95
C ALA A 218 9.55 -0.90 -6.12
N GLU A 219 8.24 -0.96 -6.33
CA GLU A 219 7.24 -0.22 -5.58
C GLU A 219 7.31 -0.50 -4.08
N VAL A 220 7.29 -1.78 -3.69
CA VAL A 220 7.38 -2.18 -2.28
C VAL A 220 8.70 -1.67 -1.68
N VAL A 221 9.83 -1.81 -2.36
CA VAL A 221 11.10 -1.26 -1.88
C VAL A 221 11.05 0.26 -1.69
N PHE A 222 10.55 1.01 -2.68
CA PHE A 222 10.45 2.47 -2.59
C PHE A 222 9.46 2.93 -1.51
N LEU A 223 8.32 2.26 -1.35
CA LEU A 223 7.37 2.56 -0.28
C LEU A 223 7.97 2.29 1.10
N SER A 224 8.80 1.24 1.24
CA SER A 224 9.49 0.95 2.49
C SER A 224 10.53 2.02 2.85
N PHE A 225 11.18 2.65 1.86
CA PHE A 225 12.01 3.83 2.12
C PHE A 225 11.18 5.03 2.56
N GLY A 226 10.01 5.26 1.95
CA GLY A 226 9.07 6.30 2.39
C GLY A 226 8.57 6.09 3.82
N LEU A 227 8.32 4.84 4.22
CA LEU A 227 7.97 4.46 5.59
C LEU A 227 9.12 4.71 6.57
N ALA A 228 10.36 4.38 6.20
CA ALA A 228 11.53 4.68 7.01
C ALA A 228 11.71 6.20 7.21
N ASP A 229 11.53 7.01 6.17
CA ASP A 229 11.56 8.48 6.29
C ASP A 229 10.46 9.00 7.23
N ARG A 230 9.26 8.41 7.15
CA ARG A 230 8.15 8.74 8.08
C ARG A 230 8.53 8.50 9.54
N ILE A 231 9.32 7.47 9.87
CA ILE A 231 9.79 7.25 11.25
C ILE A 231 10.61 8.45 11.72
N ASN A 232 11.50 8.96 10.86
CA ASN A 232 12.35 10.10 11.20
C ASN A 232 11.51 11.37 11.43
N VAL A 233 10.50 11.60 10.60
CA VAL A 233 9.56 12.72 10.77
C VAL A 233 8.79 12.60 12.09
N LEU A 234 8.19 11.43 12.37
CA LEU A 234 7.46 11.20 13.62
C LEU A 234 8.35 11.35 14.85
N ARG A 235 9.62 10.93 14.75
CA ARG A 235 10.61 11.09 15.82
C ARG A 235 10.92 12.58 16.07
N GLN A 236 11.13 13.37 15.02
CA GLN A 236 11.36 14.81 15.13
C GLN A 236 10.14 15.55 15.71
N GLU A 237 8.93 15.20 15.27
CA GLU A 237 7.69 15.77 15.82
C GLU A 237 7.54 15.45 17.31
N LYS A 238 7.86 14.22 17.73
CA LYS A 238 7.84 13.81 19.14
C LYS A 238 8.89 14.55 19.97
N GLU A 239 10.12 14.67 19.46
CA GLU A 239 11.21 15.38 20.14
C GLU A 239 10.86 16.87 20.30
N ARG A 240 10.27 17.50 19.27
CA ARG A 240 9.79 18.88 19.33
C ARG A 240 8.67 19.06 20.36
N SER A 241 7.66 18.18 20.37
CA SER A 241 6.57 18.23 21.34
C SER A 241 7.07 18.06 22.79
N GLN A 242 8.04 17.17 23.01
CA GLN A 242 8.67 17.00 24.32
C GLN A 242 9.48 18.24 24.75
N ALA A 243 10.21 18.86 23.83
CA ALA A 243 10.94 20.09 24.10
C ALA A 243 10.02 21.26 24.46
N GLU A 244 8.91 21.42 23.73
CA GLU A 244 7.87 22.42 24.02
C GLU A 244 7.22 22.17 25.39
N ALA A 245 6.86 20.92 25.71
CA ALA A 245 6.31 20.57 27.03
C ALA A 245 7.31 20.84 28.17
N LEU A 246 8.60 20.55 27.96
CA LEU A 246 9.64 20.83 28.95
C LEU A 246 9.85 22.34 29.14
N HIS A 247 9.79 23.13 28.06
CA HIS A 247 9.88 24.59 28.14
C HIS A 247 8.73 25.17 28.98
N VAL A 248 7.49 24.77 28.68
CA VAL A 248 6.30 25.19 29.45
C VAL A 248 6.40 24.78 30.92
N SER A 249 6.89 23.57 31.21
CA SER A 249 7.10 23.11 32.59
C SER A 249 8.11 23.98 33.35
N ARG A 250 9.21 24.37 32.72
CA ARG A 250 10.25 25.22 33.32
C ARG A 250 9.76 26.65 33.55
N GLU A 251 9.00 27.22 32.61
CA GLU A 251 8.38 28.53 32.80
C GLU A 251 7.39 28.52 33.97
N ASN A 252 6.55 27.48 34.06
CA ASN A 252 5.64 27.32 35.19
C ASN A 252 6.39 27.21 36.53
N GLU A 253 7.47 26.43 36.59
CA GLU A 253 8.29 26.30 37.80
C GLU A 253 8.91 27.65 38.22
N LYS A 254 9.37 28.43 37.24
CA LYS A 254 9.91 29.78 37.48
C LYS A 254 8.82 30.72 38.02
N ILE A 255 7.64 30.73 37.41
CA ILE A 255 6.50 31.56 37.86
C ILE A 255 6.08 31.18 39.28
N ILE A 256 5.98 29.89 39.60
CA ILE A 256 5.64 29.41 40.96
C ILE A 256 6.71 29.89 41.95
N ARG A 257 7.99 29.79 41.61
CA ARG A 257 9.08 30.24 42.47
C ARG A 257 9.03 31.75 42.72
N GLU A 258 8.79 32.54 41.69
CA GLU A 258 8.60 33.99 41.80
C GLU A 258 7.39 34.34 42.67
N GLN A 259 6.27 33.63 42.50
CA GLN A 259 5.08 33.80 43.36
C GLN A 259 5.36 33.46 44.81
N ASN A 260 6.08 32.36 45.09
CA ASN A 260 6.46 31.98 46.45
C ASN A 260 7.34 33.06 47.10
N VAL A 261 8.32 33.61 46.39
CA VAL A 261 9.15 34.71 46.90
C VAL A 261 8.31 35.96 47.22
N VAL A 262 7.33 36.29 46.37
CA VAL A 262 6.41 37.41 46.62
C VAL A 262 5.48 37.14 47.82
N LEU A 263 4.99 35.90 47.95
CA LEU A 263 4.18 35.45 49.08
C LEU A 263 4.96 35.53 50.39
N GLU A 264 6.19 35.02 50.43
CA GLU A 264 7.07 35.10 51.60
C GLU A 264 7.33 36.55 52.02
N LYS A 265 7.61 37.45 51.07
CA LYS A 265 7.75 38.89 51.35
C LYS A 265 6.48 39.48 51.97
N LYS A 266 5.31 39.23 51.38
CA LYS A 266 4.02 39.72 51.90
C LYS A 266 3.71 39.17 53.30
N VAL A 267 4.02 37.90 53.55
CA VAL A 267 3.85 37.28 54.87
C VAL A 267 4.75 37.99 55.89
N HIS A 268 6.03 38.18 55.57
CA HIS A 268 6.99 38.84 56.47
C HIS A 268 6.61 40.29 56.78
N GLU A 269 6.13 41.05 55.79
CA GLU A 269 5.59 42.40 55.96
C GLU A 269 4.39 42.42 56.92
N ARG A 270 3.43 41.50 56.76
CA ARG A 270 2.27 41.39 57.66
C ARG A 270 2.66 41.00 59.09
N THR A 271 3.62 40.09 59.26
CA THR A 271 4.07 39.68 60.60
C THR A 271 4.73 40.84 61.34
N ARG A 272 5.51 41.69 60.65
CA ARG A 272 6.10 42.90 61.25
C ARG A 272 5.06 43.96 61.62
N ALA A 273 3.98 44.09 60.87
CA ALA A 273 2.92 45.06 61.14
C ALA A 273 2.02 44.70 62.35
N LEU A 274 2.12 43.46 62.85
CA LEU A 274 1.34 42.95 63.99
C LEU A 274 2.12 42.91 65.31
N GLN A 275 3.41 43.27 65.30
CA GLN A 275 4.27 43.44 66.47
C GLN A 275 4.38 44.91 66.84
#